data_AF-A0A2N2EYN1-F1
#
_entry.id   AF-A0A2N2EYN1-F1
#
_cell.length_a   1.000
_cell.length_b   1.000
_cell.length_c   1.000
_cell.angle_alpha   90.00
_cell.angle_beta   90.00
_cell.angle_gamma   90.00
#
_symmetry.space_group_name_H-M   'P 1'
#
loop_
_entity.id
_entity.type
_entity.pdbx_description
1 polymer ?
#
loop_
_entity_poly.entity_id
_entity_poly.type
_entity_poly.pdbx_seq_one_letter_code
_entity_poly.pdbx_strand_id
1 'polypeptide(L)'
;MKKLINCAAAAAVFFALTAGAGAKEGVKMKAIFETSMGKITVELFEDKAPLTVENFTGLAEGTKEFIDQKTGQSAKRRFYDGLKFHRVIPEFMIQGGCPLGTGTGGPGYRFKDEISDLKFDRPGRLAMANSGPATNGSQFFITETPTPWLDGKHTIFGQVAEGQDIVNKIARAPRGPRDAPATDIILKSVKIVRSKAGAPSTPAAKAAGMSKKVLMITAPINFRDEEYFEPKKAIEAAGMEVVTVSLKTGTLSGMLGGRTESDALIQDINPSEYAGAVFVGGSGAEVFWENPAAHALARHFASSAKILGAICIATVTLDKSGAVDGKKVTAFPSVKKEIKRGTYTGNRVEIDGSVITAAGPEAAPDFARALVEALLRQ
;
A
#
# COMPACT_ATOMS: atom_id res chain seq x y z
N MET A 1 -64.42 -47.23 -20.50
CA MET A 1 -63.10 -47.08 -19.85
C MET A 1 -62.57 -45.69 -20.16
N LYS A 2 -62.33 -44.87 -19.11
CA LYS A 2 -61.56 -43.60 -19.06
C LYS A 2 -61.97 -42.48 -20.05
N LYS A 3 -62.06 -41.19 -19.72
CA LYS A 3 -62.29 -40.37 -18.52
C LYS A 3 -62.50 -38.95 -19.13
N LEU A 4 -63.35 -38.12 -18.53
CA LEU A 4 -63.43 -36.67 -18.80
C LEU A 4 -62.03 -36.03 -18.85
N ILE A 5 -61.89 -34.90 -19.55
CA ILE A 5 -61.58 -33.59 -18.96
C ILE A 5 -61.77 -32.46 -20.01
N ASN A 6 -62.44 -31.42 -19.52
CA ASN A 6 -62.82 -30.17 -20.16
C ASN A 6 -61.70 -29.12 -20.05
N CYS A 7 -61.72 -28.16 -20.97
CA CYS A 7 -61.34 -26.74 -20.88
C CYS A 7 -60.25 -26.27 -19.88
N ALA A 8 -59.26 -25.53 -20.39
CA ALA A 8 -58.95 -24.17 -19.89
C ALA A 8 -57.99 -23.44 -20.84
N ALA A 9 -58.26 -22.15 -21.03
CA ALA A 9 -57.59 -21.22 -21.93
C ALA A 9 -56.12 -20.96 -21.57
N ALA A 10 -55.31 -20.75 -22.61
CA ALA A 10 -53.92 -20.37 -22.52
C ALA A 10 -53.78 -18.90 -22.09
N ALA A 11 -53.23 -18.67 -20.90
CA ALA A 11 -52.64 -17.40 -20.51
C ALA A 11 -51.12 -17.59 -20.44
N ALA A 12 -50.40 -17.02 -21.40
CA ALA A 12 -48.95 -17.02 -21.42
C ALA A 12 -48.43 -16.05 -20.36
N VAL A 13 -47.93 -16.58 -19.24
CA VAL A 13 -47.15 -15.82 -18.26
C VAL A 13 -45.68 -16.00 -18.60
N PHE A 14 -45.06 -14.96 -19.14
CA PHE A 14 -43.61 -14.87 -19.27
C PHE A 14 -43.00 -14.71 -17.88
N PHE A 15 -42.48 -15.80 -17.30
CA PHE A 15 -41.59 -15.74 -16.15
C PHE A 15 -40.17 -15.56 -16.67
N ALA A 16 -39.67 -14.32 -16.66
CA ALA A 16 -38.26 -14.06 -16.86
C ALA A 16 -37.49 -14.57 -15.63
N LEU A 17 -36.87 -15.75 -15.75
CA LEU A 17 -35.78 -16.16 -14.87
C LEU A 17 -34.56 -15.30 -15.20
N THR A 18 -34.31 -14.24 -14.43
CA THR A 18 -32.96 -13.69 -14.34
C THR A 18 -32.23 -14.41 -13.22
N ALA A 19 -31.57 -15.52 -13.58
CA ALA A 19 -30.45 -16.05 -12.82
C ALA A 19 -29.27 -15.06 -12.98
N GLY A 20 -29.18 -14.09 -12.08
CA GLY A 20 -28.01 -13.24 -11.93
C GLY A 20 -27.13 -13.81 -10.81
N ALA A 21 -26.08 -14.53 -11.19
CA ALA A 21 -25.04 -15.02 -10.30
C ALA A 21 -24.47 -13.86 -9.46
N GLY A 22 -24.46 -14.03 -8.15
CA GLY A 22 -23.85 -13.07 -7.23
C GLY A 22 -22.36 -12.93 -7.53
N ALA A 23 -21.95 -11.75 -7.98
CA ALA A 23 -20.55 -11.36 -8.01
C ALA A 23 -20.06 -11.30 -6.54
N LYS A 24 -19.11 -12.17 -6.18
CA LYS A 24 -18.41 -12.08 -4.90
C LYS A 24 -17.67 -10.73 -4.85
N GLU A 25 -17.91 -9.93 -3.82
CA GLU A 25 -17.17 -8.70 -3.53
C GLU A 25 -15.65 -8.97 -3.54
N GLY A 26 -14.90 -8.20 -4.34
CA GLY A 26 -13.47 -8.43 -4.57
C GLY A 26 -12.58 -7.98 -3.41
N VAL A 27 -11.96 -8.93 -2.70
CA VAL A 27 -10.92 -8.63 -1.72
C VAL A 27 -9.62 -8.34 -2.47
N LYS A 28 -9.00 -7.16 -2.27
CA LYS A 28 -7.63 -6.94 -2.78
C LYS A 28 -6.63 -7.52 -1.80
N MET A 29 -5.62 -8.20 -2.31
CA MET A 29 -4.61 -8.86 -1.49
C MET A 29 -3.21 -8.41 -1.88
N LYS A 30 -2.40 -8.09 -0.87
CA LYS A 30 -0.98 -7.81 -1.01
C LYS A 30 -0.16 -8.79 -0.17
N ALA A 31 1.04 -9.11 -0.65
CA ALA A 31 2.08 -9.81 0.10
C ALA A 31 3.29 -8.88 0.30
N ILE A 32 3.71 -8.70 1.55
CA ILE A 32 4.89 -7.94 1.91
C ILE A 32 5.99 -8.93 2.27
N PHE A 33 7.03 -8.98 1.45
CA PHE A 33 8.22 -9.79 1.66
C PHE A 33 9.25 -8.96 2.42
N GLU A 34 9.55 -9.37 3.65
CA GLU A 34 10.65 -8.79 4.41
C GLU A 34 11.90 -9.64 4.17
N THR A 35 12.92 -9.07 3.53
CA THR A 35 14.17 -9.79 3.25
C THR A 35 15.34 -9.24 4.07
N SER A 36 16.47 -9.93 4.05
CA SER A 36 17.74 -9.39 4.59
C SER A 36 18.26 -8.19 3.81
N MET A 37 17.76 -7.93 2.59
CA MET A 37 18.24 -6.86 1.71
C MET A 37 17.28 -5.69 1.52
N GLY A 38 16.05 -5.80 2.04
CA GLY A 38 15.00 -4.79 1.94
C GLY A 38 13.59 -5.39 1.89
N LYS A 39 12.59 -4.53 1.70
CA LYS A 39 11.18 -4.90 1.63
C LYS A 39 10.71 -4.92 0.17
N ILE A 40 9.89 -5.90 -0.19
CA ILE A 40 9.22 -5.98 -1.49
C ILE A 40 7.72 -6.15 -1.26
N THR A 41 6.90 -5.25 -1.80
CA THR A 41 5.44 -5.33 -1.71
C THR A 41 4.89 -5.81 -3.05
N VAL A 42 4.08 -6.85 -3.04
CA VAL A 42 3.49 -7.48 -4.23
C VAL A 42 1.96 -7.45 -4.13
N GLU A 43 1.28 -6.99 -5.17
CA GLU A 43 -0.15 -7.20 -5.36
C GLU A 43 -0.41 -8.62 -5.87
N LEU A 44 -1.36 -9.34 -5.27
CA LEU A 44 -1.72 -10.71 -5.63
C LEU A 44 -2.96 -10.73 -6.53
N PHE A 45 -2.93 -11.56 -7.57
CA PHE A 45 -4.00 -11.64 -8.57
C PHE A 45 -4.91 -12.85 -8.32
N GLU A 46 -5.71 -12.80 -7.25
CA GLU A 46 -6.63 -13.89 -6.88
C GLU A 46 -7.66 -14.21 -7.97
N ASP A 47 -8.11 -13.19 -8.71
CA ASP A 47 -9.04 -13.35 -9.83
C ASP A 47 -8.42 -14.09 -11.02
N LYS A 48 -7.10 -13.98 -11.21
CA LYS A 48 -6.36 -14.62 -12.31
C LYS A 48 -5.80 -15.99 -11.94
N ALA A 49 -5.43 -16.20 -10.68
CA ALA A 49 -4.80 -17.42 -10.20
C ALA A 49 -5.27 -17.79 -8.77
N PRO A 50 -6.56 -18.10 -8.58
CA PRO A 50 -7.16 -18.28 -7.25
C PRO A 50 -6.52 -19.42 -6.45
N LEU A 51 -6.26 -20.57 -7.06
CA LEU A 51 -5.66 -21.72 -6.35
C LEU A 51 -4.22 -21.41 -5.94
N THR A 52 -3.49 -20.70 -6.78
CA THR A 52 -2.11 -20.30 -6.53
C THR A 52 -2.02 -19.27 -5.43
N VAL A 53 -2.91 -18.25 -5.44
CA VAL A 53 -2.98 -17.23 -4.39
C VAL A 53 -3.44 -17.82 -3.06
N GLU A 54 -4.45 -18.70 -3.06
CA GLU A 54 -4.88 -19.43 -1.86
C GLU A 54 -3.74 -20.28 -1.30
N ASN A 55 -3.03 -21.02 -2.16
CA ASN A 55 -1.87 -21.82 -1.77
C ASN A 55 -0.76 -20.96 -1.15
N PHE A 56 -0.37 -19.90 -1.85
CA PHE A 56 0.71 -19.01 -1.43
C PHE A 56 0.38 -18.32 -0.10
N THR A 57 -0.81 -17.72 0.01
CA THR A 57 -1.24 -17.02 1.24
C THR A 57 -1.40 -17.99 2.41
N GLY A 58 -1.98 -19.17 2.16
CA GLY A 58 -2.14 -20.19 3.20
C GLY A 58 -0.79 -20.70 3.74
N LEU A 59 0.20 -20.88 2.89
CA LEU A 59 1.58 -21.20 3.30
C LEU A 59 2.25 -20.04 4.05
N ALA A 60 2.08 -18.80 3.58
CA ALA A 60 2.66 -17.61 4.22
C ALA A 60 2.11 -17.39 5.63
N GLU A 61 0.80 -17.54 5.82
CA GLU A 61 0.14 -17.34 7.12
C GLU A 61 0.25 -18.55 8.04
N GLY A 62 0.65 -19.70 7.51
CA GLY A 62 0.69 -20.97 8.24
C GLY A 62 -0.70 -21.57 8.46
N THR A 63 -1.68 -21.24 7.62
CA THR A 63 -3.02 -21.82 7.66
C THR A 63 -3.15 -23.06 6.78
N LYS A 64 -2.25 -23.24 5.81
CA LYS A 64 -2.17 -24.42 4.94
C LYS A 64 -1.22 -25.46 5.51
N GLU A 65 -1.68 -26.71 5.53
CA GLU A 65 -0.88 -27.86 5.93
C GLU A 65 0.17 -28.19 4.85
N PHE A 66 1.34 -28.65 5.28
CA PHE A 66 2.42 -29.11 4.41
C PHE A 66 3.22 -30.24 5.08
N ILE A 67 3.99 -30.99 4.29
CA ILE A 67 4.93 -31.98 4.82
C ILE A 67 6.27 -31.33 5.08
N ASP A 68 6.71 -31.28 6.34
CA ASP A 68 8.05 -30.80 6.68
C ASP A 68 9.08 -31.81 6.18
N GLN A 69 9.81 -31.45 5.13
CA GLN A 69 10.77 -32.36 4.49
C GLN A 69 11.94 -32.75 5.40
N LYS A 70 12.15 -32.07 6.54
CA LYS A 70 13.17 -32.45 7.51
C LYS A 70 12.69 -33.59 8.43
N THR A 71 11.41 -33.62 8.78
CA THR A 71 10.85 -34.60 9.73
C THR A 71 9.99 -35.66 9.05
N GLY A 72 9.54 -35.42 7.82
CA GLY A 72 8.57 -36.24 7.10
C GLY A 72 7.14 -36.15 7.64
N GLN A 73 6.89 -35.28 8.63
CA GLN A 73 5.59 -35.16 9.28
C GLN A 73 4.79 -33.98 8.73
N SER A 74 3.47 -34.06 8.91
CA SER A 74 2.60 -32.93 8.63
C SER A 74 2.87 -31.77 9.59
N ALA A 75 2.87 -30.56 9.07
CA ALA A 75 3.12 -29.33 9.83
C ALA A 75 2.21 -28.19 9.38
N LYS A 76 1.95 -27.28 10.31
CA LYS A 76 1.15 -26.07 10.10
C LYS A 76 1.79 -24.90 10.85
N ARG A 77 2.55 -24.10 10.10
CA ARG A 77 3.29 -22.91 10.57
C ARG A 77 3.60 -22.02 9.38
N ARG A 78 4.01 -20.77 9.62
CA ARG A 78 4.46 -19.87 8.55
C ARG A 78 5.61 -20.53 7.78
N PHE A 79 5.32 -20.89 6.53
CA PHE A 79 6.18 -21.76 5.74
C PHE A 79 7.41 -21.04 5.20
N TYR A 80 7.23 -19.77 4.79
CA TYR A 80 8.27 -18.99 4.12
C TYR A 80 9.26 -18.30 5.06
N ASP A 81 8.91 -18.15 6.34
CA ASP A 81 9.74 -17.45 7.32
C ASP A 81 11.09 -18.14 7.50
N GLY A 82 12.17 -17.39 7.28
CA GLY A 82 13.55 -17.87 7.38
C GLY A 82 14.05 -18.65 6.17
N LEU A 83 13.25 -18.83 5.12
CA LEU A 83 13.73 -19.44 3.88
C LEU A 83 14.68 -18.50 3.13
N LYS A 84 15.38 -19.00 2.12
CA LYS A 84 16.31 -18.21 1.30
C LYS A 84 15.94 -18.15 -0.17
N PHE A 85 16.37 -17.05 -0.81
CA PHE A 85 16.50 -17.02 -2.25
C PHE A 85 17.70 -17.88 -2.64
N HIS A 86 17.43 -19.04 -3.22
CA HIS A 86 18.45 -20.05 -3.51
C HIS A 86 18.98 -19.95 -4.94
N ARG A 87 18.40 -19.07 -5.76
CA ARG A 87 18.83 -18.80 -7.13
C ARG A 87 18.54 -17.34 -7.47
N VAL A 88 19.55 -16.60 -7.91
CA VAL A 88 19.44 -15.20 -8.33
C VAL A 88 20.20 -15.05 -9.63
N ILE A 89 19.58 -14.44 -10.64
CA ILE A 89 20.20 -14.26 -11.96
C ILE A 89 19.92 -12.82 -12.40
N PRO A 90 20.97 -11.98 -12.55
CA PRO A 90 20.83 -10.63 -13.08
C PRO A 90 20.16 -10.64 -14.45
N GLU A 91 19.34 -9.62 -14.72
CA GLU A 91 18.57 -9.47 -15.95
C GLU A 91 17.60 -10.64 -16.18
N PHE A 92 17.21 -11.32 -15.11
CA PHE A 92 16.25 -12.40 -15.18
C PHE A 92 15.31 -12.41 -13.98
N MET A 93 15.73 -12.97 -12.84
CA MET A 93 14.83 -13.20 -11.72
C MET A 93 15.56 -13.55 -10.40
N ILE A 94 14.79 -13.48 -9.32
CA ILE A 94 15.15 -14.02 -8.00
C ILE A 94 14.16 -15.13 -7.62
N GLN A 95 14.64 -16.31 -7.22
CA GLN A 95 13.81 -17.48 -6.92
C GLN A 95 13.96 -17.93 -5.45
N GLY A 96 12.83 -18.16 -4.80
CA GLY A 96 12.72 -18.52 -3.39
C GLY A 96 11.66 -19.59 -3.14
N GLY A 97 11.26 -19.76 -1.87
CA GLY A 97 10.17 -20.68 -1.48
C GLY A 97 10.54 -22.17 -1.41
N CYS A 98 11.83 -22.51 -1.45
CA CYS A 98 12.31 -23.89 -1.27
C CYS A 98 12.70 -24.13 0.20
N PRO A 99 12.03 -25.06 0.93
CA PRO A 99 12.31 -25.30 2.35
C PRO A 99 13.71 -25.90 2.60
N LEU A 100 14.28 -26.58 1.60
CA LEU A 100 15.65 -27.10 1.64
C LEU A 100 16.70 -26.08 1.15
N GLY A 101 16.28 -24.96 0.55
CA GLY A 101 17.20 -23.97 -0.04
C GLY A 101 18.04 -24.47 -1.22
N THR A 102 17.67 -25.58 -1.86
CA THR A 102 18.41 -26.24 -2.96
C THR A 102 17.71 -26.17 -4.32
N GLY A 103 16.48 -25.66 -4.37
CA GLY A 103 15.62 -25.71 -5.55
C GLY A 103 14.89 -27.04 -5.77
N THR A 104 15.11 -28.05 -4.93
CA THR A 104 14.48 -29.39 -5.05
C THR A 104 13.35 -29.63 -4.04
N GLY A 105 13.19 -28.75 -3.06
CA GLY A 105 12.20 -28.87 -2.00
C GLY A 105 10.84 -28.31 -2.36
N GLY A 106 9.84 -28.64 -1.55
CA GLY A 106 8.46 -28.18 -1.71
C GLY A 106 7.59 -28.52 -0.50
N PRO A 107 6.28 -28.24 -0.55
CA PRO A 107 5.37 -28.39 0.58
C PRO A 107 4.83 -29.82 0.74
N GLY A 108 5.37 -30.79 -0.01
CA GLY A 108 4.91 -32.19 0.01
C GLY A 108 3.78 -32.51 -0.95
N TYR A 109 3.34 -31.55 -1.77
CA TYR A 109 2.30 -31.75 -2.79
C TYR A 109 2.59 -30.94 -4.06
N ARG A 110 1.82 -31.23 -5.11
CA ARG A 110 1.84 -30.51 -6.39
C ARG A 110 0.44 -30.09 -6.80
N PHE A 111 0.32 -28.99 -7.54
CA PHE A 111 -0.94 -28.55 -8.13
C PHE A 111 -0.75 -27.97 -9.54
N LYS A 112 -1.89 -27.84 -10.24
CA LYS A 112 -1.97 -27.40 -11.64
C LYS A 112 -1.53 -25.95 -11.85
N ASP A 113 -1.16 -25.61 -13.08
CA ASP A 113 -0.97 -24.22 -13.50
C ASP A 113 -2.30 -23.51 -13.72
N GLU A 114 -2.34 -22.21 -13.43
CA GLU A 114 -3.41 -21.26 -13.77
C GLU A 114 -2.86 -20.23 -14.77
N ILE A 115 -2.85 -20.60 -16.06
CA ILE A 115 -2.38 -19.70 -17.13
C ILE A 115 -3.51 -18.75 -17.51
N SER A 116 -3.26 -17.44 -17.39
CA SER A 116 -4.21 -16.36 -17.70
C SER A 116 -3.76 -15.54 -18.92
N ASP A 117 -4.44 -14.41 -19.14
CA ASP A 117 -4.08 -13.38 -20.12
C ASP A 117 -2.81 -12.59 -19.76
N LEU A 118 -2.30 -12.74 -18.53
CA LEU A 118 -1.08 -12.08 -18.07
C LEU A 118 0.17 -12.58 -18.82
N LYS A 119 1.10 -11.65 -19.03
CA LYS A 119 2.39 -11.88 -19.71
C LYS A 119 3.56 -11.40 -18.87
N PHE A 120 4.73 -11.96 -19.12
CA PHE A 120 6.01 -11.50 -18.60
C PHE A 120 6.54 -10.30 -19.42
N ASP A 121 5.67 -9.30 -19.61
CA ASP A 121 5.88 -8.10 -20.43
C ASP A 121 6.58 -6.95 -19.69
N ARG A 122 6.78 -7.10 -18.38
CA ARG A 122 7.32 -6.08 -17.49
C ARG A 122 8.09 -6.70 -16.31
N PRO A 123 9.01 -5.95 -15.67
CA PRO A 123 9.62 -6.34 -14.42
C PRO A 123 8.60 -6.62 -13.30
N GLY A 124 9.03 -7.42 -12.31
CA GLY A 124 8.30 -7.56 -11.05
C GLY A 124 7.13 -8.53 -11.09
N ARG A 125 6.98 -9.35 -12.12
CA ARG A 125 6.02 -10.47 -12.10
C ARG A 125 6.42 -11.47 -11.02
N LEU A 126 5.51 -11.74 -10.08
CA LEU A 126 5.59 -12.87 -9.15
C LEU A 126 4.92 -14.08 -9.81
N ALA A 127 5.65 -15.18 -9.92
CA ALA A 127 5.18 -16.38 -10.59
C ALA A 127 5.68 -17.68 -9.93
N MET A 128 4.96 -18.78 -10.15
CA MET A 128 5.35 -20.09 -9.61
C MET A 128 6.54 -20.67 -10.37
N ALA A 129 7.56 -21.12 -9.65
CA ALA A 129 8.58 -21.99 -10.21
C ALA A 129 8.02 -23.42 -10.28
N ASN A 130 8.28 -24.10 -11.38
CA ASN A 130 7.82 -25.47 -11.63
C ASN A 130 8.88 -26.28 -12.40
N SER A 131 8.68 -27.59 -12.48
CA SER A 131 9.49 -28.54 -13.25
C SER A 131 8.72 -29.07 -14.47
N GLY A 132 7.86 -28.23 -15.05
CA GLY A 132 6.91 -28.59 -16.11
C GLY A 132 5.46 -28.51 -15.66
N PRO A 133 4.51 -28.79 -16.57
CA PRO A 133 3.09 -28.59 -16.33
C PRO A 133 2.58 -29.29 -15.07
N ALA A 134 1.74 -28.60 -14.30
CA ALA A 134 1.10 -29.09 -13.07
C ALA A 134 2.05 -29.58 -11.97
N THR A 135 3.22 -28.93 -11.85
CA THR A 135 4.19 -29.23 -10.80
C THR A 135 4.41 -28.08 -9.81
N ASN A 136 3.45 -27.16 -9.71
CA ASN A 136 3.51 -26.05 -8.76
C ASN A 136 3.48 -26.58 -7.33
N GLY A 137 4.27 -25.95 -6.44
CA GLY A 137 4.35 -26.30 -5.02
C GLY A 137 4.45 -25.06 -4.15
N SER A 138 5.63 -24.76 -3.62
CA SER A 138 5.88 -23.59 -2.79
C SER A 138 6.90 -22.62 -3.39
N GLN A 139 7.65 -23.05 -4.40
CA GLN A 139 8.69 -22.21 -4.99
C GLN A 139 8.08 -21.16 -5.91
N PHE A 140 8.61 -19.95 -5.80
CA PHE A 140 8.20 -18.81 -6.62
C PHE A 140 9.43 -18.07 -7.10
N PHE A 141 9.27 -17.24 -8.13
CA PHE A 141 10.26 -16.27 -8.55
C PHE A 141 9.65 -14.90 -8.80
N ILE A 142 10.46 -13.86 -8.68
CA ILE A 142 10.13 -12.48 -9.04
C ILE A 142 11.06 -12.05 -10.16
N THR A 143 10.50 -11.58 -11.27
CA THR A 143 11.28 -11.14 -12.43
C THR A 143 11.94 -9.78 -12.20
N GLU A 144 13.16 -9.63 -12.70
CA GLU A 144 13.89 -8.37 -12.68
C GLU A 144 13.60 -7.51 -13.93
N THR A 145 13.32 -8.18 -15.05
CA THR A 145 13.12 -7.59 -16.37
C THR A 145 11.98 -8.32 -17.10
N PRO A 146 11.44 -7.85 -18.24
CA PRO A 146 10.51 -8.65 -19.04
C PRO A 146 11.14 -9.99 -19.48
N THR A 147 10.40 -11.08 -19.35
CA THR A 147 10.85 -12.43 -19.71
C THR A 147 9.84 -13.19 -20.58
N PRO A 148 9.52 -12.73 -21.81
CA PRO A 148 8.41 -13.28 -22.62
C PRO A 148 8.54 -14.77 -22.95
N TRP A 149 9.76 -15.34 -22.93
CA TRP A 149 9.99 -16.77 -23.17
C TRP A 149 9.38 -17.69 -22.07
N LEU A 150 8.96 -17.12 -20.95
CA LEU A 150 8.23 -17.80 -19.88
C LEU A 150 6.70 -17.77 -20.05
N ASP A 151 6.18 -17.00 -21.02
CA ASP A 151 4.74 -16.87 -21.25
C ASP A 151 4.10 -18.24 -21.52
N GLY A 152 2.98 -18.50 -20.82
CA GLY A 152 2.23 -19.76 -20.93
C GLY A 152 2.88 -20.96 -20.23
N LYS A 153 4.04 -20.80 -19.57
CA LYS A 153 4.77 -21.88 -18.88
C LYS A 153 4.72 -21.79 -17.36
N HIS A 154 4.49 -20.60 -16.82
CA HIS A 154 4.46 -20.33 -15.39
C HIS A 154 3.23 -19.50 -15.03
N THR A 155 2.58 -19.86 -13.92
CA THR A 155 1.46 -19.08 -13.37
C THR A 155 1.97 -17.77 -12.80
N ILE A 156 1.61 -16.65 -13.43
CA ILE A 156 1.74 -15.32 -12.86
C ILE A 156 0.60 -15.12 -11.86
N PHE A 157 0.94 -14.86 -10.60
CA PHE A 157 -0.05 -14.68 -9.53
C PHE A 157 0.17 -13.40 -8.72
N GLY A 158 1.10 -12.53 -9.15
CA GLY A 158 1.22 -11.20 -8.59
C GLY A 158 2.16 -10.27 -9.35
N GLN A 159 2.23 -9.02 -8.90
CA GLN A 159 3.07 -7.95 -9.44
C GLN A 159 3.67 -7.12 -8.31
N VAL A 160 4.98 -6.90 -8.35
CA VAL A 160 5.67 -5.96 -7.45
C VAL A 160 5.03 -4.58 -7.62
N ALA A 161 4.48 -4.08 -6.52
CA ALA A 161 3.94 -2.73 -6.38
C ALA A 161 5.02 -1.75 -5.87
N GLU A 162 5.89 -2.21 -4.96
CA GLU A 162 6.99 -1.43 -4.38
C GLU A 162 8.19 -2.34 -4.10
N GLY A 163 9.42 -1.80 -4.18
CA GLY A 163 10.64 -2.55 -3.89
C GLY A 163 11.23 -3.29 -5.10
N GLN A 164 10.95 -2.85 -6.33
CA GLN A 164 11.60 -3.41 -7.52
C GLN A 164 13.13 -3.17 -7.49
N ASP A 165 13.57 -2.05 -6.93
CA ASP A 165 14.99 -1.77 -6.66
C ASP A 165 15.62 -2.82 -5.72
N ILE A 166 14.86 -3.34 -4.75
CA ILE A 166 15.31 -4.43 -3.87
C ILE A 166 15.40 -5.75 -4.64
N VAL A 167 14.44 -6.04 -5.53
CA VAL A 167 14.53 -7.19 -6.45
C VAL A 167 15.80 -7.10 -7.30
N ASN A 168 16.03 -5.93 -7.89
CA ASN A 168 17.21 -5.62 -8.71
C ASN A 168 18.53 -5.78 -7.93
N LYS A 169 18.53 -5.37 -6.66
CA LYS A 169 19.67 -5.51 -5.75
C LYS A 169 19.95 -6.96 -5.39
N ILE A 170 18.91 -7.76 -5.11
CA ILE A 170 19.03 -9.20 -4.81
C ILE A 170 19.53 -9.95 -6.06
N ALA A 171 18.98 -9.65 -7.25
CA ALA A 171 19.37 -10.28 -8.50
C ALA A 171 20.87 -10.12 -8.81
N ARG A 172 21.44 -8.96 -8.44
CA ARG A 172 22.85 -8.61 -8.64
C ARG A 172 23.78 -9.00 -7.48
N ALA A 173 23.29 -9.70 -6.45
CA ALA A 173 24.15 -10.16 -5.37
C ALA A 173 25.26 -11.09 -5.89
N PRO A 174 26.47 -11.10 -5.28
CA PRO A 174 27.52 -12.05 -5.65
C PRO A 174 27.00 -13.48 -5.63
N ARG A 175 27.28 -14.25 -6.69
CA ARG A 175 26.76 -15.62 -6.88
C ARG A 175 27.85 -16.65 -6.66
N GLY A 176 27.50 -17.73 -5.96
CA GLY A 176 28.23 -18.97 -5.89
C GLY A 176 27.73 -20.00 -6.93
N PRO A 177 28.02 -21.29 -6.71
CA PRO A 177 27.60 -22.36 -7.62
C PRO A 177 26.08 -22.41 -7.83
N ARG A 178 25.66 -22.77 -9.05
CA ARG A 178 24.24 -22.92 -9.44
C ARG A 178 23.40 -21.64 -9.26
N ASP A 179 24.01 -20.48 -9.44
CA ASP A 179 23.39 -19.15 -9.30
C ASP A 179 22.87 -18.85 -7.87
N ALA A 180 23.30 -19.60 -6.86
CA ALA A 180 22.93 -19.30 -5.47
C ALA A 180 23.68 -18.04 -5.00
N PRO A 181 23.07 -17.15 -4.19
CA PRO A 181 23.81 -16.07 -3.54
C PRO A 181 24.99 -16.60 -2.72
N ALA A 182 26.16 -15.96 -2.82
CA ALA A 182 27.36 -16.31 -2.05
C ALA A 182 27.17 -16.05 -0.55
N THR A 183 26.34 -15.07 -0.21
CA THR A 183 25.83 -14.86 1.14
C THR A 183 24.32 -15.05 1.12
N ASP A 184 23.80 -15.86 2.04
CA ASP A 184 22.38 -16.20 2.06
C ASP A 184 21.50 -14.94 2.18
N ILE A 185 20.59 -14.79 1.22
CA ILE A 185 19.57 -13.74 1.22
C ILE A 185 18.30 -14.34 1.81
N ILE A 186 18.01 -13.95 3.05
CA ILE A 186 16.96 -14.54 3.87
C ILE A 186 15.65 -13.80 3.63
N LEU A 187 14.60 -14.55 3.33
CA LEU A 187 13.21 -14.12 3.43
C LEU A 187 12.80 -14.26 4.91
N LYS A 188 12.86 -13.15 5.64
CA LYS A 188 12.55 -13.11 7.07
C LYS A 188 11.08 -13.45 7.33
N SER A 189 10.19 -12.82 6.57
CA SER A 189 8.75 -13.07 6.67
C SER A 189 8.01 -12.74 5.38
N VAL A 190 6.81 -13.30 5.21
CA VAL A 190 5.81 -12.89 4.21
C VAL A 190 4.50 -12.53 4.93
N LYS A 191 4.14 -11.23 4.93
CA LYS A 191 2.90 -10.75 5.54
C LYS A 191 1.82 -10.57 4.47
N ILE A 192 0.67 -11.21 4.66
CA ILE A 192 -0.50 -11.02 3.80
C ILE A 192 -1.37 -9.90 4.37
N VAL A 193 -1.74 -8.96 3.51
CA VAL A 193 -2.67 -7.86 3.81
C VAL A 193 -3.88 -8.02 2.92
N ARG A 194 -5.05 -8.19 3.51
CA ARG A 194 -6.34 -8.28 2.81
C ARG A 194 -7.14 -7.01 3.06
N SER A 195 -7.76 -6.49 2.02
CA SER A 195 -8.71 -5.38 2.13
C SER A 195 -10.03 -5.77 1.46
N LYS A 196 -11.15 -5.60 2.17
CA LYS A 196 -12.48 -5.80 1.57
C LYS A 196 -12.72 -4.68 0.55
N ALA A 197 -13.31 -4.99 -0.60
CA ALA A 197 -14.01 -3.96 -1.35
C ALA A 197 -15.08 -3.36 -0.42
N GLY A 198 -14.83 -2.15 0.10
CA GLY A 198 -15.77 -1.40 0.95
C GLY A 198 -15.42 -1.21 2.44
N ALA A 199 -14.28 -1.70 2.96
CA ALA A 199 -13.80 -1.33 4.30
C ALA A 199 -12.29 -1.02 4.27
N PRO A 200 -11.81 0.04 4.94
CA PRO A 200 -10.57 0.70 4.56
C PRO A 200 -9.33 -0.11 4.94
N SER A 201 -8.71 -0.68 3.91
CA SER A 201 -7.26 -0.72 3.76
C SER A 201 -6.95 -0.50 2.27
N THR A 202 -6.36 0.66 1.97
CA THR A 202 -5.86 1.17 0.67
C THR A 202 -5.24 0.04 -0.17
N PRO A 203 -5.42 -0.11 -1.52
CA PRO A 203 -5.43 0.94 -2.55
C PRO A 203 -6.34 0.71 -3.80
N ALA A 204 -6.45 1.77 -4.62
CA ALA A 204 -7.01 1.82 -5.99
C ALA A 204 -8.55 1.82 -6.11
N ALA A 205 -9.13 3.01 -5.92
CA ALA A 205 -10.03 3.57 -6.92
C ALA A 205 -9.18 4.10 -8.09
N LYS A 206 -9.19 3.37 -9.20
CA LYS A 206 -8.80 3.85 -10.54
C LYS A 206 -9.48 2.88 -11.51
N ALA A 207 -10.50 3.22 -12.30
CA ALA A 207 -11.14 4.49 -12.65
C ALA A 207 -12.62 4.16 -13.00
N ALA A 208 -13.62 4.96 -12.64
CA ALA A 208 -13.89 6.28 -13.22
C ALA A 208 -14.03 7.37 -12.14
N GLY A 209 -13.21 8.42 -12.27
CA GLY A 209 -12.99 9.47 -11.27
C GLY A 209 -11.79 9.13 -10.40
N MET A 210 -10.63 9.78 -10.62
CA MET A 210 -9.44 9.53 -9.80
C MET A 210 -9.71 9.90 -8.34
N SER A 211 -9.61 8.96 -7.39
CA SER A 211 -9.63 9.32 -5.98
C SER A 211 -8.39 10.16 -5.67
N LYS A 212 -8.60 11.41 -5.23
CA LYS A 212 -7.52 12.31 -4.89
C LYS A 212 -6.69 11.73 -3.74
N LYS A 213 -5.36 11.86 -3.84
CA LYS A 213 -4.43 11.54 -2.75
C LYS A 213 -4.11 12.80 -1.97
N VAL A 214 -4.02 12.71 -0.65
CA VAL A 214 -3.65 13.80 0.25
C VAL A 214 -2.49 13.35 1.12
N LEU A 215 -1.45 14.18 1.16
CA LEU A 215 -0.25 13.91 1.93
C LEU A 215 -0.41 14.44 3.36
N MET A 216 -0.22 13.60 4.38
CA MET A 216 -0.15 14.04 5.78
C MET A 216 1.29 13.94 6.29
N ILE A 217 1.87 15.09 6.62
CA ILE A 217 3.23 15.21 7.15
C ILE A 217 3.14 15.30 8.67
N THR A 218 3.70 14.33 9.38
CA THR A 218 3.60 14.27 10.85
C THR A 218 4.90 13.80 11.50
N ALA A 219 5.15 14.25 12.74
CA ALA A 219 6.39 14.00 13.44
C ALA A 219 6.53 12.53 13.87
N PRO A 220 7.76 11.98 13.96
CA PRO A 220 7.98 10.60 14.41
C PRO A 220 7.46 10.30 15.82
N ILE A 221 7.51 11.29 16.70
CA ILE A 221 7.16 11.23 18.11
C ILE A 221 6.54 12.59 18.47
N ASN A 222 5.55 12.59 19.36
CA ASN A 222 4.88 13.79 19.88
C ASN A 222 4.17 14.64 18.81
N PHE A 223 3.62 14.01 17.77
CA PHE A 223 2.59 14.68 16.98
C PHE A 223 1.30 14.81 17.80
N ARG A 224 0.47 15.82 17.52
CA ARG A 224 -0.79 15.98 18.23
C ARG A 224 -1.87 15.08 17.64
N ASP A 225 -2.41 14.18 18.46
CA ASP A 225 -3.31 13.11 18.05
C ASP A 225 -4.56 13.63 17.33
N GLU A 226 -5.25 14.61 17.92
CA GLU A 226 -6.48 15.18 17.36
C GLU A 226 -6.22 15.87 16.03
N GLU A 227 -5.08 16.56 15.91
CA GLU A 227 -4.64 17.26 14.70
C GLU A 227 -4.25 16.29 13.57
N TYR A 228 -3.98 15.03 13.90
CA TYR A 228 -3.72 13.96 12.94
C TYR A 228 -4.99 13.18 12.61
N PHE A 229 -5.63 12.58 13.61
CA PHE A 229 -6.70 11.60 13.40
C PHE A 229 -8.00 12.23 12.91
N GLU A 230 -8.35 13.46 13.35
CA GLU A 230 -9.59 14.10 12.89
C GLU A 230 -9.53 14.51 11.41
N PRO A 231 -8.48 15.23 10.93
CA PRO A 231 -8.35 15.52 9.50
C PRO A 231 -8.23 14.25 8.66
N LYS A 232 -7.43 13.27 9.11
CA LYS A 232 -7.28 11.99 8.41
C LYS A 232 -8.63 11.31 8.20
N LYS A 233 -9.39 11.14 9.28
CA LYS A 233 -10.71 10.51 9.25
C LYS A 233 -11.67 11.24 8.31
N ALA A 234 -11.69 12.58 8.32
CA ALA A 234 -12.56 13.37 7.47
C ALA A 234 -12.19 13.25 5.98
N ILE A 235 -10.89 13.30 5.66
CA ILE A 235 -10.39 13.15 4.29
C ILE A 235 -10.71 11.74 3.74
N GLU A 236 -10.47 10.70 4.55
CA GLU A 236 -10.80 9.32 4.18
C GLU A 236 -12.32 9.12 4.00
N ALA A 237 -13.14 9.71 4.89
CA ALA A 237 -14.59 9.66 4.77
C ALA A 237 -15.13 10.37 3.51
N ALA A 238 -14.38 11.34 2.97
CA ALA A 238 -14.67 12.01 1.71
C ALA A 238 -14.21 11.23 0.46
N GLY A 239 -13.76 9.98 0.62
CA GLY A 239 -13.34 9.11 -0.48
C GLY A 239 -11.95 9.42 -1.04
N MET A 240 -11.13 10.17 -0.30
CA MET A 240 -9.76 10.50 -0.68
C MET A 240 -8.76 9.60 0.06
N GLU A 241 -7.65 9.29 -0.60
CA GLU A 241 -6.56 8.51 -0.02
C GLU A 241 -5.67 9.42 0.82
N VAL A 242 -5.36 9.02 2.06
CA VAL A 242 -4.36 9.70 2.90
C VAL A 242 -3.07 8.88 2.89
N VAL A 243 -1.94 9.53 2.57
CA VAL A 243 -0.60 8.95 2.72
C VAL A 243 0.12 9.69 3.84
N THR A 244 0.56 8.95 4.85
CA THR A 244 1.23 9.52 6.02
C THR A 244 2.74 9.39 5.85
N VAL A 245 3.45 10.51 6.01
CA VAL A 245 4.91 10.56 5.85
C VAL A 245 5.56 11.25 7.03
N SER A 246 6.79 10.86 7.30
CA SER A 246 7.57 11.36 8.43
C SER A 246 9.06 11.32 8.14
N LEU A 247 9.89 11.66 9.14
CA LEU A 247 11.35 11.53 9.07
C LEU A 247 11.85 10.08 9.20
N LYS A 248 10.94 9.14 9.47
CA LYS A 248 11.21 7.71 9.51
C LYS A 248 10.01 6.94 8.95
N THR A 249 10.22 5.71 8.51
CA THR A 249 9.14 4.76 8.19
C THR A 249 8.69 3.98 9.43
N GLY A 250 7.49 3.41 9.40
CA GLY A 250 6.97 2.58 10.50
C GLY A 250 6.34 3.40 11.61
N THR A 251 6.29 2.86 12.83
CA THR A 251 5.44 3.39 13.90
C THR A 251 5.83 4.81 14.35
N LEU A 252 4.84 5.70 14.34
CA LEU A 252 4.87 7.05 14.90
C LEU A 252 3.99 7.09 16.16
N SER A 253 4.38 7.92 17.12
CA SER A 253 3.69 8.02 18.42
C SER A 253 3.18 9.44 18.66
N GLY A 254 1.88 9.56 18.97
CA GLY A 254 1.23 10.80 19.35
C GLY A 254 1.46 11.17 20.81
N MET A 255 1.20 12.43 21.15
CA MET A 255 1.32 12.98 22.51
C MET A 255 0.35 12.32 23.50
N LEU A 256 -0.81 11.85 23.03
CA LEU A 256 -1.90 11.28 23.83
C LEU A 256 -1.99 9.75 23.71
N GLY A 257 -0.92 9.11 23.23
CA GLY A 257 -0.81 7.66 23.14
C GLY A 257 -1.35 7.04 21.84
N GLY A 258 -1.89 7.84 20.92
CA GLY A 258 -2.25 7.39 19.60
C GLY A 258 -1.02 6.94 18.81
N ARG A 259 -1.25 6.00 17.90
CA ARG A 259 -0.20 5.42 17.06
C ARG A 259 -0.64 5.41 15.62
N THR A 260 0.31 5.66 14.73
CA THR A 260 0.11 5.51 13.30
C THR A 260 1.39 5.01 12.64
N GLU A 261 1.36 4.76 11.34
CA GLU A 261 2.54 4.34 10.57
C GLU A 261 2.86 5.40 9.53
N SER A 262 4.15 5.64 9.34
CA SER A 262 4.67 6.39 8.21
C SER A 262 4.88 5.44 7.04
N ASP A 263 4.19 5.69 5.93
CA ASP A 263 4.23 4.92 4.69
C ASP A 263 5.57 5.11 3.96
N ALA A 264 6.15 6.31 4.06
CA ALA A 264 7.39 6.68 3.38
C ALA A 264 8.16 7.79 4.12
N LEU A 265 9.43 7.98 3.76
CA LEU A 265 10.20 9.13 4.22
C LEU A 265 9.74 10.38 3.49
N ILE A 266 9.66 11.50 4.21
CA ILE A 266 9.27 12.81 3.66
C ILE A 266 10.13 13.23 2.44
N GLN A 267 11.40 12.84 2.41
CA GLN A 267 12.34 13.19 1.34
C GLN A 267 12.12 12.41 0.04
N ASP A 268 11.42 11.27 0.10
CA ASP A 268 11.19 10.38 -1.04
C ASP A 268 9.86 10.68 -1.75
N ILE A 269 9.15 11.74 -1.33
CA ILE A 269 7.81 12.05 -1.83
C ILE A 269 7.87 12.85 -3.12
N ASN A 270 7.13 12.36 -4.13
CA ASN A 270 6.79 13.11 -5.33
C ASN A 270 5.50 13.93 -5.11
N PRO A 271 5.56 15.25 -4.84
CA PRO A 271 4.38 16.03 -4.48
C PRO A 271 3.38 16.23 -5.63
N SER A 272 3.78 15.96 -6.88
CA SER A 272 2.90 16.06 -8.04
C SER A 272 1.72 15.07 -7.99
N GLU A 273 1.85 13.96 -7.26
CA GLU A 273 0.86 12.87 -7.18
C GLU A 273 -0.32 13.14 -6.24
N TYR A 274 -0.22 14.20 -5.43
CA TYR A 274 -1.18 14.51 -4.38
C TYR A 274 -1.98 15.74 -4.74
N ALA A 275 -3.27 15.77 -4.39
CA ALA A 275 -4.16 16.93 -4.53
C ALA A 275 -3.93 17.98 -3.43
N GLY A 276 -3.34 17.57 -2.30
CA GLY A 276 -2.96 18.51 -1.24
C GLY A 276 -2.03 17.89 -0.21
N ALA A 277 -1.50 18.74 0.67
CA ALA A 277 -0.64 18.35 1.78
C ALA A 277 -1.11 18.99 3.08
N VAL A 278 -0.97 18.28 4.21
CA VAL A 278 -1.36 18.73 5.55
C VAL A 278 -0.20 18.52 6.51
N PHE A 279 0.31 19.60 7.08
CA PHE A 279 1.32 19.57 8.14
C PHE A 279 0.66 19.53 9.52
N VAL A 280 0.95 18.48 10.27
CA VAL A 280 0.38 18.21 11.59
C VAL A 280 1.27 18.81 12.68
N GLY A 281 0.66 19.40 13.71
CA GLY A 281 1.36 19.97 14.85
C GLY A 281 1.66 18.94 15.96
N GLY A 282 1.62 19.43 17.20
CA GLY A 282 2.22 18.77 18.37
C GLY A 282 3.68 19.16 18.55
N SER A 283 4.22 18.98 19.76
CA SER A 283 5.58 19.44 20.09
C SER A 283 6.67 18.77 19.24
N GLY A 284 6.39 17.59 18.68
CA GLY A 284 7.29 16.93 17.74
C GLY A 284 7.42 17.64 16.39
N ALA A 285 6.49 18.53 16.01
CA ALA A 285 6.49 19.15 14.69
C ALA A 285 7.62 20.17 14.47
N GLU A 286 8.31 20.60 15.53
CA GLU A 286 9.49 21.46 15.46
C GLU A 286 10.61 20.87 14.57
N VAL A 287 10.68 19.53 14.47
CA VAL A 287 11.64 18.84 13.60
C VAL A 287 11.51 19.23 12.11
N PHE A 288 10.37 19.79 11.71
CA PHE A 288 10.13 20.24 10.33
C PHE A 288 10.44 21.73 10.11
N TRP A 289 10.63 22.53 11.16
CA TRP A 289 10.76 23.98 11.06
C TRP A 289 11.93 24.43 10.18
N GLU A 290 13.03 23.69 10.19
CA GLU A 290 14.22 23.94 9.36
C GLU A 290 14.51 22.79 8.38
N ASN A 291 13.54 21.88 8.19
CA ASN A 291 13.77 20.68 7.38
C ASN A 291 13.66 21.00 5.87
N PRO A 292 14.71 20.75 5.07
CA PRO A 292 14.69 21.10 3.65
C PRO A 292 13.61 20.37 2.84
N ALA A 293 13.32 19.11 3.15
CA ALA A 293 12.29 18.34 2.45
C ALA A 293 10.89 18.86 2.78
N ALA A 294 10.61 19.14 4.07
CA ALA A 294 9.35 19.77 4.50
C ALA A 294 9.13 21.12 3.81
N HIS A 295 10.18 21.95 3.74
CA HIS A 295 10.13 23.24 3.05
C HIS A 295 9.90 23.11 1.54
N ALA A 296 10.55 22.13 0.89
CA ALA A 296 10.38 21.88 -0.53
C ALA A 296 8.94 21.46 -0.86
N LEU A 297 8.35 20.58 -0.05
CA LEU A 297 6.94 20.20 -0.17
C LEU A 297 6.02 21.40 0.03
N ALA A 298 6.19 22.15 1.13
CA ALA A 298 5.38 23.33 1.41
C ALA A 298 5.37 24.33 0.24
N ARG A 299 6.54 24.67 -0.30
CA ARG A 299 6.65 25.55 -1.48
C ARG A 299 6.00 24.96 -2.72
N HIS A 300 6.16 23.66 -2.97
CA HIS A 300 5.55 23.01 -4.12
C HIS A 300 4.03 23.19 -4.10
N PHE A 301 3.37 22.81 -3.01
CA PHE A 301 1.92 22.90 -2.90
C PHE A 301 1.40 24.35 -2.94
N ALA A 302 2.13 25.29 -2.33
CA ALA A 302 1.80 26.70 -2.41
C ALA A 302 1.86 27.24 -3.85
N SER A 303 2.88 26.84 -4.63
CA SER A 303 3.05 27.29 -6.01
C SER A 303 2.13 26.60 -7.01
N SER A 304 1.66 25.38 -6.72
CA SER A 304 0.89 24.56 -7.67
C SER A 304 -0.62 24.75 -7.58
N ALA A 305 -1.10 25.76 -6.85
CA ALA A 305 -2.52 25.99 -6.55
C ALA A 305 -3.25 24.77 -5.93
N LYS A 306 -2.51 23.84 -5.33
CA LYS A 306 -3.04 22.66 -4.63
C LYS A 306 -3.30 23.01 -3.17
N ILE A 307 -4.11 22.19 -2.47
CA ILE A 307 -4.43 22.47 -1.06
C ILE A 307 -3.18 22.32 -0.19
N LEU A 308 -2.91 23.32 0.63
CA LEU A 308 -1.83 23.34 1.60
C LEU A 308 -2.37 23.65 3.00
N GLY A 309 -2.44 22.62 3.83
CA GLY A 309 -2.93 22.64 5.20
C GLY A 309 -1.79 22.73 6.22
N ALA A 310 -1.98 23.49 7.30
CA ALA A 310 -1.13 23.39 8.50
C ALA A 310 -1.93 23.69 9.76
N ILE A 311 -1.66 22.99 10.85
CA ILE A 311 -2.37 23.20 12.12
C ILE A 311 -1.38 23.38 13.27
N CYS A 312 -1.78 24.20 14.24
CA CYS A 312 -1.03 24.42 15.48
C CYS A 312 0.35 25.02 15.21
N ILE A 313 1.41 24.42 15.76
CA ILE A 313 2.78 24.90 15.57
C ILE A 313 3.36 24.55 14.18
N ALA A 314 2.68 23.69 13.42
CA ALA A 314 3.16 23.27 12.11
C ALA A 314 3.16 24.41 11.08
N THR A 315 2.30 25.43 11.26
CA THR A 315 2.27 26.64 10.43
C THR A 315 3.63 27.36 10.38
N VAL A 316 4.48 27.21 11.41
CA VAL A 316 5.84 27.77 11.41
C VAL A 316 6.70 27.19 10.27
N THR A 317 6.54 25.89 9.96
CA THR A 317 7.22 25.26 8.82
C THR A 317 6.83 25.94 7.50
N LEU A 318 5.55 26.27 7.36
CA LEU A 318 5.02 26.92 6.16
C LEU A 318 5.59 28.34 6.03
N ASP A 319 5.58 29.10 7.13
CA ASP A 319 6.17 30.44 7.20
C ASP A 319 7.65 30.40 6.81
N LYS A 320 8.47 29.60 7.52
CA LYS A 320 9.92 29.51 7.28
C LYS A 320 10.27 29.04 5.87
N SER A 321 9.44 28.20 5.24
CA SER A 321 9.65 27.75 3.88
C SER A 321 9.42 28.82 2.80
N GLY A 322 8.73 29.93 3.14
CA GLY A 322 8.24 30.94 2.21
C GLY A 322 6.89 30.59 1.55
N ALA A 323 6.27 29.47 1.91
CA ALA A 323 5.02 29.00 1.29
C ALA A 323 3.79 29.88 1.56
N VAL A 324 3.89 30.78 2.55
CA VAL A 324 2.79 31.66 2.98
C VAL A 324 3.18 33.14 2.92
N ASP A 325 4.18 33.49 2.11
CA ASP A 325 4.59 34.89 1.88
C ASP A 325 3.36 35.73 1.46
N GLY A 326 3.01 36.74 2.27
CA GLY A 326 1.88 37.64 2.00
C GLY A 326 0.49 37.04 2.21
N LYS A 327 0.39 35.83 2.76
CA LYS A 327 -0.88 35.14 3.03
C LYS A 327 -1.36 35.39 4.46
N LYS A 328 -2.68 35.41 4.67
CA LYS A 328 -3.26 35.31 6.01
C LYS A 328 -3.15 33.89 6.52
N VAL A 329 -2.67 33.73 7.75
CA VAL A 329 -2.54 32.43 8.41
C VAL A 329 -2.93 32.54 9.88
N THR A 330 -3.29 31.42 10.48
CA THR A 330 -3.39 31.27 11.93
C THR A 330 -2.50 30.10 12.38
N ALA A 331 -2.15 30.09 13.65
CA ALA A 331 -1.23 29.13 14.25
C ALA A 331 -1.51 29.04 15.75
N PHE A 332 -0.83 28.12 16.44
CA PHE A 332 -0.94 28.07 17.89
C PHE A 332 -0.44 29.37 18.52
N PRO A 333 -1.15 29.98 19.50
CA PRO A 333 -0.80 31.31 19.98
C PRO A 333 0.65 31.46 20.49
N SER A 334 1.25 30.39 21.03
CA SER A 334 2.63 30.44 21.52
C SER A 334 3.66 30.69 20.42
N VAL A 335 3.36 30.31 19.18
CA VAL A 335 4.26 30.48 18.02
C VAL A 335 3.92 31.71 17.18
N LYS A 336 3.05 32.60 17.65
CA LYS A 336 2.70 33.86 16.95
C LYS A 336 3.94 34.64 16.48
N LYS A 337 4.99 34.68 17.31
CA LYS A 337 6.24 35.41 17.00
C LYS A 337 7.10 34.75 15.92
N GLU A 338 6.86 33.47 15.63
CA GLU A 338 7.56 32.74 14.58
C GLU A 338 6.93 32.97 13.20
N ILE A 339 5.69 33.46 13.14
CA ILE A 339 5.02 33.84 11.88
C ILE A 339 5.52 35.23 11.47
N LYS A 340 6.43 35.28 10.50
CA LYS A 340 7.09 36.51 10.04
C LYS A 340 6.74 36.88 8.61
N ARG A 341 6.39 35.90 7.78
CA ARG A 341 6.13 36.06 6.34
C ARG A 341 4.65 36.09 6.02
N GLY A 342 3.87 35.27 6.73
CA GLY A 342 2.41 35.35 6.74
C GLY A 342 1.89 36.42 7.70
N THR A 343 0.63 36.79 7.54
CA THR A 343 -0.09 37.67 8.47
C THR A 343 -0.88 36.83 9.46
N TYR A 344 -0.43 36.78 10.72
CA TYR A 344 -1.12 36.05 11.78
C TYR A 344 -2.48 36.69 12.11
N THR A 345 -3.56 35.92 11.98
CA THR A 345 -4.93 36.41 12.25
C THR A 345 -5.45 36.06 13.64
N GLY A 346 -4.97 34.95 14.22
CA GLY A 346 -5.49 34.42 15.48
C GLY A 346 -6.88 33.79 15.37
N ASN A 347 -7.40 33.65 14.14
CA ASN A 347 -8.66 32.95 13.90
C ASN A 347 -8.55 31.47 14.24
N ARG A 348 -9.68 30.83 14.49
CA ARG A 348 -9.73 29.39 14.77
C ARG A 348 -9.26 28.56 13.57
N VAL A 349 -9.76 28.92 12.39
CA VAL A 349 -9.32 28.44 11.08
C VAL A 349 -9.20 29.66 10.17
N GLU A 350 -8.13 29.74 9.38
CA GLU A 350 -7.88 30.78 8.38
C GLU A 350 -7.77 30.12 7.00
N ILE A 351 -8.45 30.67 6.00
CA ILE A 351 -8.43 30.19 4.61
C ILE A 351 -8.03 31.37 3.72
N ASP A 352 -6.87 31.27 3.06
CA ASP A 352 -6.38 32.25 2.09
C ASP A 352 -6.02 31.54 0.78
N GLY A 353 -6.97 31.52 -0.16
CA GLY A 353 -6.84 30.78 -1.41
C GLY A 353 -6.78 29.28 -1.15
N SER A 354 -5.69 28.63 -1.58
CA SER A 354 -5.46 27.19 -1.36
C SER A 354 -4.75 26.87 -0.04
N VAL A 355 -4.36 27.89 0.73
CA VAL A 355 -3.73 27.71 2.05
C VAL A 355 -4.81 27.71 3.13
N ILE A 356 -4.81 26.66 3.96
CA ILE A 356 -5.74 26.49 5.08
C ILE A 356 -4.90 26.29 6.34
N THR A 357 -5.09 27.13 7.34
CA THR A 357 -4.37 27.01 8.61
C THR A 357 -5.31 27.00 9.80
N ALA A 358 -4.92 26.36 10.90
CA ALA A 358 -5.76 26.25 12.09
C ALA A 358 -4.98 26.43 13.39
N ALA A 359 -5.63 27.00 14.39
CA ALA A 359 -4.95 27.48 15.60
C ALA A 359 -4.44 26.35 16.51
N GLY A 360 -5.03 25.16 16.53
CA GLY A 360 -4.64 24.11 17.48
C GLY A 360 -5.61 22.93 17.51
N PRO A 361 -5.46 22.02 18.49
CA PRO A 361 -6.19 20.76 18.54
C PRO A 361 -7.71 20.96 18.63
N GLU A 362 -8.15 21.99 19.37
CA GLU A 362 -9.56 22.32 19.46
C GLU A 362 -10.18 22.67 18.11
N ALA A 363 -9.40 23.24 17.19
CA ALA A 363 -9.83 23.62 15.85
C ALA A 363 -9.77 22.45 14.84
N ALA A 364 -9.28 21.27 15.23
CA ALA A 364 -9.08 20.14 14.31
C ALA A 364 -10.36 19.72 13.56
N PRO A 365 -11.57 19.68 14.17
CA PRO A 365 -12.80 19.36 13.43
C PRO A 365 -13.16 20.40 12.36
N ASP A 366 -13.01 21.69 12.67
CA ASP A 366 -13.28 22.78 11.71
C ASP A 366 -12.24 22.82 10.59
N PHE A 367 -10.99 22.56 10.94
CA PHE A 367 -9.89 22.42 9.99
C PHE A 367 -10.11 21.26 9.04
N ALA A 368 -10.51 20.10 9.57
CA ALA A 368 -10.82 18.90 8.79
C ALA A 368 -11.95 19.17 7.77
N ARG A 369 -13.02 19.84 8.21
CA ARG A 369 -14.12 20.26 7.32
C ARG A 369 -13.64 21.20 6.23
N ALA A 370 -12.87 22.24 6.57
CA ALA A 370 -12.32 23.19 5.59
C ALA A 370 -11.43 22.50 4.56
N LEU A 371 -10.56 21.58 4.99
CA LEU A 371 -9.71 20.78 4.10
C LEU A 371 -10.54 19.97 3.12
N VAL A 372 -11.53 19.21 3.59
CA VAL A 372 -12.38 18.36 2.73
C VAL A 372 -13.17 19.21 1.73
N GLU A 373 -13.79 20.30 2.18
CA GLU A 373 -14.53 21.20 1.28
C GLU A 373 -13.63 21.76 0.18
N ALA A 374 -12.41 22.17 0.52
CA ALA A 374 -11.47 22.71 -0.46
C ALA A 374 -10.96 21.63 -1.42
N LEU A 375 -10.61 20.45 -0.90
CA LEU A 375 -10.14 19.32 -1.70
C LEU A 375 -11.20 18.80 -2.67
N LEU A 376 -12.49 18.83 -2.30
CA LEU A 376 -13.59 18.43 -3.18
C LEU A 376 -13.85 19.44 -4.31
N ARG A 377 -13.49 20.72 -4.13
CA ARG A 377 -13.66 21.79 -5.13
C ARG A 377 -12.54 21.85 -6.17
N GLN A 378 -11.35 21.34 -5.85
CA GLN A 378 -10.24 21.17 -6.82
C GLN A 378 -10.57 20.09 -7.86
#